data_AF-A0A1I8BFV7-F1
#
_entry.id   AF-A0A1I8BFV7-F1
#
_cell.length_a   1.000
_cell.length_b   1.000
_cell.length_c   1.000
_cell.angle_alpha   90.00
_cell.angle_beta   90.00
_cell.angle_gamma   90.00
#
_symmetry.space_group_name_H-M   'P 1'
#
loop_
_entity.id
_entity.type
_entity.pdbx_description
1 polymer ?
#
loop_
_entity_poly.entity_id
_entity_poly.type
_entity_poly.pdbx_seq_one_letter_code
_entity_poly.pdbx_strand_id
1 'polypeptide(L)'
;MDIVGRMYLKEIHFLGRKLQSNNPFYMIREAKAKRRRVAMANLLAQLAKGMIFAHRNFTEMQRKISLRKFSRHRRTSHILPDGTFMFARLAPDPPHECQIVSTSAYSVRLAWAPAFSSSDVKVVYNIRYRQKYEEFEEGEDKTSKIRELKGIQNFAVEIMSLQSCSLYEFRITAVSKYGESKPVVLVQYTG
;
A
#
# COMPACT_ATOMS: atom_id res chain seq x y z
N MET A 1 21.58 88.86 -14.25
CA MET A 1 21.15 87.44 -14.29
C MET A 1 20.98 86.96 -12.86
N ASP A 2 19.73 86.68 -12.48
CA ASP A 2 19.30 86.54 -11.09
C ASP A 2 19.63 85.19 -10.44
N ILE A 3 19.78 85.24 -9.12
CA ILE A 3 20.11 84.16 -8.18
C ILE A 3 19.15 82.96 -8.32
N VAL A 4 17.91 83.23 -8.73
CA VAL A 4 16.86 82.25 -8.98
C VAL A 4 17.28 81.23 -10.05
N GLY A 5 17.96 81.66 -11.12
CA GLY A 5 18.42 80.77 -12.18
C GLY A 5 19.50 79.77 -11.75
N ARG A 6 20.31 80.12 -10.74
CA ARG A 6 21.35 79.22 -10.20
C ARG A 6 20.79 78.15 -9.28
N MET A 7 19.65 78.41 -8.62
CA MET A 7 18.98 77.41 -7.78
C MET A 7 18.34 76.32 -8.64
N TYR A 8 17.64 76.68 -9.71
CA TYR A 8 17.03 75.70 -10.62
C TYR A 8 18.06 74.75 -11.23
N LEU A 9 19.24 75.25 -11.62
CA LEU A 9 20.31 74.40 -12.16
C LEU A 9 20.90 73.42 -11.15
N LYS A 10 20.82 73.67 -9.84
CA LYS A 10 21.35 72.72 -8.83
C LYS A 10 20.41 71.54 -8.57
N GLU A 11 19.09 71.72 -8.70
CA GLU A 11 18.12 70.65 -8.46
C GLU A 11 18.08 69.62 -9.60
N ILE A 12 18.16 70.05 -10.87
CA ILE A 12 18.24 69.11 -12.00
C ILE A 12 19.53 68.28 -12.01
N HIS A 13 20.62 68.77 -11.41
CA HIS A 13 21.87 68.01 -11.32
C HIS A 13 21.87 66.92 -10.24
N PHE A 14 20.92 66.91 -9.30
CA PHE A 14 20.88 65.90 -8.23
C PHE A 14 20.19 64.61 -8.68
N LEU A 15 19.22 64.67 -9.60
CA LEU A 15 18.56 63.47 -10.13
C LEU A 15 19.44 62.65 -11.09
N GLY A 16 20.36 63.30 -11.82
CA GLY A 16 21.20 62.62 -12.82
C GLY A 16 22.30 61.72 -12.25
N ARG A 17 22.75 61.94 -11.00
CA ARG A 17 23.93 61.23 -10.45
C ARG A 17 23.67 59.84 -9.89
N LYS A 18 22.40 59.38 -9.77
CA LYS A 18 22.08 58.02 -9.31
C LYS A 18 21.73 57.03 -10.43
N LEU A 19 21.69 57.48 -11.69
CA LEU A 19 21.49 56.61 -12.85
C LEU A 19 22.85 56.11 -13.37
N GLN A 20 23.35 54.99 -12.85
CA GLN A 20 24.54 54.30 -13.39
C GLN A 20 24.28 53.62 -14.75
N SER A 21 23.22 53.99 -15.48
CA SER A 21 22.92 53.46 -16.81
C SER A 21 22.34 54.54 -17.72
N ASN A 22 22.78 54.60 -18.98
CA ASN A 22 22.30 55.54 -20.01
C ASN A 22 20.83 55.32 -20.45
N ASN A 23 20.06 54.50 -19.73
CA ASN A 23 18.69 54.17 -20.09
C ASN A 23 17.70 55.02 -19.27
N PRO A 24 16.94 55.93 -19.90
CA PRO A 24 16.01 56.84 -19.21
C PRO A 24 14.83 56.13 -18.53
N PHE A 25 14.57 54.86 -18.88
CA PHE A 25 13.50 54.05 -18.27
C PHE A 25 14.00 53.07 -17.20
N TYR A 26 15.28 53.14 -16.83
CA TYR A 26 15.90 52.20 -15.89
C TYR A 26 15.15 52.13 -14.55
N MET A 27 14.80 53.28 -13.96
CA MET A 27 14.07 53.35 -12.68
C MET A 27 12.71 52.65 -12.74
N ILE A 28 11.97 52.82 -13.85
CA ILE A 28 10.66 52.19 -14.05
C ILE A 28 10.81 50.69 -14.27
N ARG A 29 11.81 50.27 -15.06
CA ARG A 29 12.10 48.86 -15.32
C ARG A 29 12.55 48.14 -14.06
N GLU A 30 13.41 48.76 -13.26
CA GLU A 30 13.89 48.22 -11.99
C GLU A 30 12.76 48.14 -10.97
N ALA A 31 11.93 49.19 -10.84
CA ALA A 31 10.76 49.16 -9.97
C ALA A 31 9.78 48.03 -10.36
N LYS A 32 9.52 47.84 -11.66
CA LYS A 32 8.67 46.74 -12.17
C LYS A 32 9.32 45.38 -11.91
N ALA A 33 10.64 45.24 -12.10
CA ALA A 33 11.37 44.01 -11.80
C ALA A 33 11.35 43.69 -10.30
N LYS A 34 11.50 44.69 -9.43
CA LYS A 34 11.40 44.54 -7.98
C LYS A 34 10.00 44.08 -7.56
N ARG A 35 8.94 44.68 -8.10
CA ARG A 35 7.56 44.23 -7.87
C ARG A 35 7.33 42.78 -8.32
N ARG A 36 7.84 42.38 -9.49
CA ARG A 36 7.78 40.99 -9.96
C ARG A 36 8.52 40.02 -9.03
N ARG A 37 9.71 40.38 -8.56
CA ARG A 37 10.48 39.56 -7.61
C ARG A 37 9.74 39.38 -6.28
N VAL A 38 9.14 40.44 -5.76
CA VAL A 38 8.33 40.38 -4.53
C VAL A 38 7.09 39.49 -4.71
N ALA A 39 6.38 39.63 -5.83
CA ALA A 39 5.24 38.79 -6.14
C ALA A 39 5.63 37.30 -6.27
N MET A 40 6.74 37.00 -6.95
CA MET A 40 7.27 35.64 -7.08
C MET A 40 7.72 35.08 -5.73
N ALA A 41 8.38 35.87 -4.89
CA ALA A 41 8.78 35.45 -3.54
C ALA A 41 7.56 35.09 -2.67
N ASN A 42 6.47 35.86 -2.75
CA ASN A 42 5.23 35.58 -2.03
C ASN A 42 4.57 34.28 -2.53
N LEU A 43 4.54 34.05 -3.84
CA LEU A 43 3.99 32.82 -4.43
C LEU A 43 4.81 31.59 -4.01
N LEU A 44 6.14 31.68 -4.09
CA LEU A 44 7.04 30.61 -3.62
C LEU A 44 6.89 30.33 -2.13
N ALA A 45 6.70 31.37 -1.31
CA ALA A 45 6.43 31.21 0.12
C ALA A 45 5.09 30.53 0.40
N GLN A 46 4.05 30.81 -0.39
CA GLN A 46 2.75 30.12 -0.30
C GLN A 46 2.85 28.64 -0.70
N LEU A 47 3.58 28.34 -1.79
CA LEU A 47 3.86 26.96 -2.21
C LEU A 47 4.64 26.20 -1.14
N ALA A 48 5.71 26.78 -0.61
CA ALA A 48 6.52 26.17 0.44
C ALA A 48 5.70 25.89 1.70
N LYS A 49 4.82 26.82 2.12
CA LYS A 49 3.90 26.60 3.24
C LYS A 49 2.99 25.40 2.99
N GLY A 50 2.37 25.29 1.81
CA GLY A 50 1.52 24.14 1.46
C GLY A 50 2.28 22.80 1.48
N MET A 51 3.51 22.79 0.97
CA MET A 51 4.36 21.58 0.96
C MET A 51 4.80 21.14 2.36
N ILE A 52 5.07 22.07 3.28
CA ILE A 52 5.43 21.76 4.67
C ILE A 52 4.27 21.05 5.39
N PHE A 53 3.02 21.47 5.16
CA PHE A 53 1.84 20.79 5.73
C PHE A 53 1.62 19.39 5.12
N ALA A 54 1.88 19.21 3.82
CA ALA A 54 1.81 17.90 3.17
C ALA A 54 2.87 16.92 3.71
N HIS A 55 4.10 17.38 3.96
CA HIS A 55 5.19 16.53 4.47
C HIS A 55 4.96 16.10 5.93
N ARG A 56 4.31 16.94 6.75
CA ARG A 56 3.94 16.60 8.13
C ARG A 56 2.93 15.45 8.16
N ASN A 57 1.93 15.50 7.28
CA ASN A 57 0.93 14.44 7.12
C ASN A 57 1.53 13.15 6.54
N PHE A 58 2.45 13.26 5.57
CA PHE A 58 3.15 12.10 5.01
C PHE A 58 4.03 11.40 6.06
N THR A 59 4.76 12.17 6.87
CA THR A 59 5.61 11.63 7.94
C THR A 59 4.77 10.99 9.05
N GLU A 60 3.64 11.59 9.43
CA GLU A 60 2.68 10.98 10.35
C GLU A 60 2.05 9.71 9.78
N MET A 61 1.71 9.70 8.50
CA MET A 61 1.14 8.54 7.81
C MET A 61 2.16 7.39 7.73
N GLN A 62 3.43 7.68 7.39
CA GLN A 62 4.53 6.72 7.45
C GLN A 62 4.77 6.21 8.87
N ARG A 63 4.71 7.07 9.89
CA ARG A 63 4.86 6.69 11.30
C ARG A 63 3.69 5.81 11.78
N LYS A 64 2.46 6.11 11.36
CA LYS A 64 1.27 5.28 11.65
C LYS A 64 1.33 3.93 10.93
N ILE A 65 1.82 3.91 9.68
CA ILE A 65 2.01 2.66 8.91
C ILE A 65 3.13 1.82 9.52
N SER A 66 4.25 2.41 9.94
CA SER A 66 5.34 1.68 10.60
C SER A 66 4.93 1.17 11.98
N LEU A 67 4.19 1.96 12.78
CA LEU A 67 3.60 1.50 14.04
C LEU A 67 2.59 0.36 13.84
N ARG A 68 1.75 0.42 12.80
CA ARG A 68 0.84 -0.69 12.44
C ARG A 68 1.58 -1.94 11.99
N LYS A 69 2.69 -1.81 11.25
CA LYS A 69 3.55 -2.94 10.86
C LYS A 69 4.28 -3.53 12.07
N PHE A 70 4.69 -2.69 13.03
CA PHE A 70 5.39 -3.11 14.24
C PHE A 70 4.48 -3.73 15.30
N SER A 71 3.26 -3.21 15.45
CA SER A 71 2.22 -3.79 16.32
C SER A 71 1.79 -5.18 15.85
N ARG A 72 1.86 -5.49 14.55
CA ARG A 72 1.59 -6.85 14.03
C ARG A 72 2.72 -7.84 14.29
N HIS A 73 3.94 -7.37 14.59
CA HIS A 73 5.11 -8.23 14.81
C HIS A 73 5.61 -8.29 16.26
N ARG A 74 5.14 -7.43 17.17
CA ARG A 74 5.28 -7.68 18.62
C ARG A 74 4.00 -8.30 19.18
N ARG A 75 3.75 -9.56 18.84
CA ARG A 75 3.07 -10.43 19.80
C ARG A 75 4.13 -10.84 20.80
N THR A 76 4.17 -10.14 21.92
CA THR A 76 5.00 -10.45 23.07
C THR A 76 4.76 -11.91 23.45
N SER A 77 5.80 -12.72 23.45
CA SER A 77 5.77 -14.02 24.13
C SER A 77 5.61 -13.73 25.62
N HIS A 78 4.38 -13.79 26.12
CA HIS A 78 4.12 -13.70 27.56
C HIS A 78 4.71 -14.96 28.20
N ILE A 79 5.87 -14.80 28.84
CA ILE A 79 6.48 -15.82 29.69
C ILE A 79 5.71 -15.78 31.02
N LEU A 80 5.16 -16.91 31.44
CA LEU A 80 4.60 -17.06 32.78
C LEU A 80 5.72 -17.26 33.82
N PRO A 81 5.48 -16.94 35.11
CA PRO A 81 6.49 -17.03 36.17
C PRO A 81 7.11 -18.41 36.40
N ASP A 82 6.52 -19.47 35.85
CA ASP A 82 6.90 -20.88 36.08
C ASP A 82 7.76 -21.48 34.95
N GLY A 83 8.32 -20.65 34.07
CA GLY A 83 9.18 -21.13 32.97
C GLY A 83 8.45 -21.94 31.88
N THR A 84 7.14 -22.16 32.03
CA THR A 84 6.29 -22.74 31.00
C THR A 84 5.98 -21.69 29.94
N PHE A 85 6.47 -21.92 28.72
CA PHE A 85 6.06 -21.13 27.57
C PHE A 85 4.55 -21.28 27.41
N MET A 86 3.82 -20.15 27.41
CA MET A 86 2.48 -20.11 26.87
C MET A 86 2.60 -20.38 25.37
N PHE A 87 2.66 -21.65 24.97
CA PHE A 87 2.17 -22.04 23.66
C PHE A 87 0.70 -21.67 23.70
N ALA A 88 0.42 -20.43 23.32
CA ALA A 88 -0.93 -19.97 23.16
C ALA A 88 -1.63 -21.03 22.32
N ARG A 89 -2.80 -21.45 22.79
CA ARG A 89 -3.71 -22.36 22.11
C ARG A 89 -4.17 -21.70 20.81
N LEU A 90 -3.27 -21.69 19.83
CA LEU A 90 -3.36 -20.92 18.61
C LEU A 90 -3.89 -21.81 17.49
N ALA A 91 -4.55 -21.17 16.54
CA ALA A 91 -4.82 -21.78 15.25
C ALA A 91 -3.48 -22.25 14.62
N PRO A 92 -3.51 -23.34 13.85
CA PRO A 92 -2.30 -23.85 13.20
C PRO A 92 -1.76 -22.81 12.21
N ASP A 93 -0.47 -22.93 11.90
CA ASP A 93 0.12 -22.13 10.84
C ASP A 93 -0.51 -22.48 9.48
N PRO A 94 -0.50 -21.57 8.50
CA PRO A 94 -0.91 -21.92 7.14
C PRO A 94 -0.05 -23.07 6.60
N PRO A 95 -0.62 -23.98 5.78
CA PRO A 95 0.16 -25.05 5.16
C PRO A 95 1.31 -24.48 4.33
N HIS A 96 2.44 -25.19 4.33
CA HIS A 96 3.64 -24.78 3.63
C HIS A 96 3.74 -25.46 2.26
N GLU A 97 4.57 -24.94 1.36
CA GLU A 97 4.91 -25.58 0.07
C GLU A 97 3.69 -26.04 -0.75
N CYS A 98 2.58 -25.28 -0.68
CA CYS A 98 1.37 -25.57 -1.43
C CYS A 98 1.63 -25.42 -2.94
N GLN A 99 1.37 -26.48 -3.70
CA GLN A 99 1.60 -26.54 -5.13
C GLN A 99 0.52 -27.33 -5.86
N ILE A 100 0.40 -27.06 -7.16
CA ILE A 100 -0.42 -27.83 -8.10
C ILE A 100 0.49 -28.87 -8.76
N VAL A 101 0.21 -30.14 -8.52
CA VAL A 101 1.05 -31.26 -8.98
C VAL A 101 0.68 -31.67 -10.40
N SER A 102 -0.61 -31.70 -10.72
CA SER A 102 -1.09 -32.05 -12.05
C SER A 102 -2.42 -31.36 -12.34
N THR A 103 -2.62 -31.01 -13.61
CA THR A 103 -3.79 -30.30 -14.10
C THR A 103 -4.31 -31.02 -15.33
N SER A 104 -5.62 -31.22 -15.38
CA SER A 104 -6.39 -31.75 -16.49
C SER A 104 -7.56 -30.79 -16.79
N ALA A 105 -8.30 -31.05 -17.87
CA ALA A 105 -9.51 -30.32 -18.23
C ALA A 105 -10.58 -30.36 -17.13
N TYR A 106 -10.64 -31.46 -16.38
CA TYR A 106 -11.70 -31.73 -15.41
C TYR A 106 -11.18 -32.05 -14.01
N SER A 107 -9.86 -32.10 -13.82
CA SER A 107 -9.27 -32.37 -12.50
C SER A 107 -8.02 -31.55 -12.23
N VAL A 108 -7.81 -31.25 -10.95
CA VAL A 108 -6.59 -30.59 -10.45
C VAL A 108 -6.13 -31.34 -9.21
N ARG A 109 -4.86 -31.72 -9.18
CA ARG A 109 -4.22 -32.36 -8.04
C ARG A 109 -3.37 -31.35 -7.29
N LEU A 110 -3.67 -31.16 -6.02
CA LEU A 110 -2.97 -30.26 -5.11
C LEU A 110 -2.13 -31.07 -4.12
N ALA A 111 -0.98 -30.55 -3.75
CA ALA A 111 -0.16 -31.06 -2.65
C ALA A 111 0.39 -29.92 -1.81
N TRP A 112 0.59 -30.17 -0.53
CA TRP A 112 1.15 -29.21 0.42
C TRP A 112 1.99 -29.94 1.48
N ALA A 113 2.88 -29.22 2.13
CA ALA A 113 3.59 -29.72 3.30
C ALA A 113 2.73 -29.55 4.57
N PRO A 114 2.93 -30.41 5.59
CA PRO A 114 2.20 -30.31 6.85
C PRO A 114 2.35 -28.92 7.50
N ALA A 115 1.25 -28.38 8.02
CA ALA A 115 1.26 -27.17 8.81
C ALA A 115 1.89 -27.40 10.20
N PHE A 116 2.68 -26.45 10.66
CA PHE A 116 3.18 -26.46 12.03
C PHE A 116 2.06 -26.12 13.03
N SER A 117 2.00 -26.87 14.14
CA SER A 117 1.11 -26.59 15.26
C SER A 117 1.94 -26.53 16.55
N SER A 118 1.76 -25.46 17.33
CA SER A 118 2.38 -25.29 18.64
C SER A 118 1.92 -26.30 19.69
N SER A 119 0.85 -27.04 19.38
CA SER A 119 0.24 -28.06 20.21
C SER A 119 0.22 -29.38 19.46
N ASP A 120 0.43 -30.49 20.17
CA ASP A 120 0.39 -31.86 19.61
C ASP A 120 -1.06 -32.31 19.31
N VAL A 121 -1.77 -31.45 18.58
CA VAL A 121 -3.19 -31.58 18.25
C VAL A 121 -3.30 -31.95 16.80
N LYS A 122 -4.19 -32.91 16.52
CA LYS A 122 -4.49 -33.33 15.15
C LYS A 122 -4.93 -32.14 14.29
N VAL A 123 -4.18 -31.89 13.23
CA VAL A 123 -4.48 -30.87 12.21
C VAL A 123 -5.15 -31.54 11.01
N VAL A 124 -6.16 -30.89 10.47
CA VAL A 124 -6.93 -31.35 9.31
C VAL A 124 -7.04 -30.21 8.30
N TYR A 125 -7.17 -30.51 7.01
CA TYR A 125 -7.18 -29.48 5.97
C TYR A 125 -8.56 -29.31 5.33
N ASN A 126 -8.91 -28.06 5.06
CA ASN A 126 -10.10 -27.69 4.30
C ASN A 126 -9.66 -26.98 3.01
N ILE A 127 -10.35 -27.23 1.92
CA ILE A 127 -10.09 -26.63 0.62
C ILE A 127 -11.36 -26.01 0.09
N ARG A 128 -11.34 -24.69 -0.12
CA ARG A 128 -12.44 -23.94 -0.73
C ARG A 128 -12.03 -23.54 -2.14
N TYR A 129 -12.87 -23.76 -3.14
CA TYR A 129 -12.54 -23.41 -4.52
C TYR A 129 -13.72 -22.82 -5.28
N ARG A 130 -13.42 -21.96 -6.25
CA ARG A 130 -14.39 -21.28 -7.10
C ARG A 130 -13.79 -20.93 -8.45
N GLN A 131 -14.64 -20.72 -9.46
CA GLN A 131 -14.23 -20.12 -10.73
C GLN A 131 -14.03 -18.61 -10.53
N LYS A 132 -12.94 -18.05 -11.07
CA LYS A 132 -12.57 -16.64 -10.87
C LYS A 132 -13.32 -15.69 -11.80
N TYR A 133 -13.61 -16.15 -13.02
CA TYR A 133 -14.26 -15.38 -14.09
C TYR A 133 -15.52 -16.11 -14.56
N GLU A 134 -16.42 -16.41 -13.63
CA GLU A 134 -17.75 -16.86 -14.03
C GLU A 134 -18.46 -15.64 -14.63
N GLU A 135 -18.75 -15.70 -15.93
CA GLU A 135 -19.47 -14.64 -16.64
C GLU A 135 -20.92 -14.76 -16.20
N PHE A 136 -21.32 -13.89 -15.27
CA PHE A 136 -22.70 -13.86 -14.79
C PHE A 136 -23.55 -13.19 -15.85
N GLU A 137 -24.58 -13.88 -16.35
CA GLU A 137 -25.67 -13.22 -17.06
C GLU A 137 -26.33 -12.20 -16.10
N GLU A 138 -26.63 -11.01 -16.62
CA GLU A 138 -27.25 -9.91 -15.86
C GLU A 138 -28.58 -10.36 -15.22
N GLY A 139 -28.53 -10.78 -13.95
CA GLY A 139 -29.75 -11.11 -13.19
C GLY A 139 -29.59 -12.17 -12.10
N GLU A 140 -28.56 -13.01 -12.13
CA GLU A 140 -28.32 -14.03 -11.10
C GLU A 140 -27.35 -13.57 -10.01
N ASP A 141 -27.65 -13.93 -8.75
CA ASP A 141 -26.88 -13.55 -7.56
C ASP A 141 -25.36 -13.80 -7.75
N LYS A 142 -24.56 -12.76 -7.47
CA LYS A 142 -23.08 -12.64 -7.64
C LYS A 142 -22.24 -13.59 -6.75
N THR A 143 -22.73 -14.78 -6.47
CA THR A 143 -22.02 -15.79 -5.68
C THR A 143 -21.67 -16.95 -6.58
N SER A 144 -20.50 -16.86 -7.24
CA SER A 144 -19.84 -18.07 -7.77
C SER A 144 -19.88 -19.13 -6.68
N LYS A 145 -20.54 -20.26 -6.96
CA LYS A 145 -20.82 -21.30 -5.96
C LYS A 145 -19.49 -21.79 -5.38
N ILE A 146 -19.15 -21.32 -4.18
CA ILE A 146 -17.94 -21.75 -3.49
C ILE A 146 -18.15 -23.20 -3.10
N ARG A 147 -17.34 -24.09 -3.66
CA ARG A 147 -17.32 -25.51 -3.30
C ARG A 147 -16.27 -25.71 -2.21
N GLU A 148 -16.53 -26.64 -1.30
CA GLU A 148 -15.66 -26.88 -0.14
C GLU A 148 -15.46 -28.38 0.10
N LEU A 149 -14.21 -28.78 0.33
CA LEU A 149 -13.80 -30.10 0.80
C LEU A 149 -13.27 -29.92 2.22
N LYS A 150 -13.81 -30.67 3.19
CA LYS A 150 -13.42 -30.55 4.61
C LYS A 150 -12.79 -31.83 5.13
N GLY A 151 -11.95 -31.69 6.14
CA GLY A 151 -11.50 -32.83 6.95
C GLY A 151 -10.46 -33.73 6.26
N ILE A 152 -9.69 -33.18 5.32
CA ILE A 152 -8.62 -33.90 4.61
C ILE A 152 -7.45 -34.13 5.58
N GLN A 153 -7.11 -35.39 5.85
CA GLN A 153 -5.97 -35.75 6.71
C GLN A 153 -4.67 -35.92 5.91
N ASN A 154 -4.78 -36.22 4.62
CA ASN A 154 -3.65 -36.37 3.71
C ASN A 154 -3.06 -35.00 3.34
N PHE A 155 -1.87 -35.02 2.76
CA PHE A 155 -1.14 -33.83 2.30
C PHE A 155 -1.28 -33.58 0.79
N ALA A 156 -2.14 -34.36 0.12
CA ALA A 156 -2.47 -34.21 -1.28
C ALA A 156 -3.95 -34.56 -1.50
N VAL A 157 -4.57 -33.89 -2.47
CA VAL A 157 -5.94 -34.19 -2.90
C VAL A 157 -6.05 -34.04 -4.41
N GLU A 158 -6.93 -34.83 -5.01
CA GLU A 158 -7.39 -34.64 -6.37
C GLU A 158 -8.81 -34.11 -6.37
N ILE A 159 -9.01 -32.95 -6.99
CA ILE A 159 -10.31 -32.30 -7.15
C ILE A 159 -10.80 -32.63 -8.54
N MET A 160 -11.93 -33.33 -8.63
CA MET A 160 -12.55 -33.75 -9.89
C MET A 160 -13.77 -32.90 -10.23
N SER A 161 -14.36 -33.13 -11.41
CA SER A 161 -15.59 -32.49 -11.88
C SER A 161 -15.50 -30.96 -11.95
N LEU A 162 -14.33 -30.47 -12.34
CA LEU A 162 -14.09 -29.07 -12.71
C LEU A 162 -14.60 -28.83 -14.13
N GLN A 163 -14.89 -27.57 -14.46
CA GLN A 163 -15.24 -27.15 -15.81
C GLN A 163 -13.96 -26.88 -16.60
N SER A 164 -13.90 -27.34 -17.85
CA SER A 164 -12.77 -27.04 -18.74
C SER A 164 -12.73 -25.57 -19.13
N CYS A 165 -11.60 -25.15 -19.69
CA CYS A 165 -11.34 -23.79 -20.16
C CYS A 165 -11.58 -22.69 -19.12
N SER A 166 -11.51 -23.02 -17.83
CA SER A 166 -11.90 -22.14 -16.73
C SER A 166 -10.75 -21.90 -15.75
N LEU A 167 -10.69 -20.69 -15.19
CA LEU A 167 -9.70 -20.33 -14.18
C LEU A 167 -10.26 -20.53 -12.77
N TYR A 168 -9.63 -21.39 -11.98
CA TYR A 168 -10.03 -21.68 -10.61
C TYR A 168 -9.10 -21.04 -9.58
N GLU A 169 -9.69 -20.58 -8.49
CA GLU A 169 -9.00 -20.14 -7.27
C GLU A 169 -9.24 -21.18 -6.17
N PHE A 170 -8.17 -21.80 -5.67
CA PHE A 170 -8.17 -22.78 -4.58
C PHE A 170 -7.62 -22.13 -3.31
N ARG A 171 -8.30 -22.32 -2.18
CA ARG A 171 -7.90 -21.82 -0.86
C ARG A 171 -7.75 -22.99 0.09
N ILE A 172 -6.53 -23.23 0.56
CA ILE A 172 -6.21 -24.31 1.50
C ILE A 172 -6.06 -23.71 2.90
N THR A 173 -6.78 -24.24 3.88
CA THR A 173 -6.67 -23.87 5.29
C THR A 173 -6.37 -25.08 6.15
N ALA A 174 -5.50 -24.92 7.13
CA ALA A 174 -5.27 -25.89 8.19
C ALA A 174 -6.25 -25.62 9.34
N VAL A 175 -6.80 -26.67 9.94
CA VAL A 175 -7.83 -26.59 10.98
C VAL A 175 -7.41 -27.46 12.15
N SER A 176 -7.42 -26.87 13.34
CA SER A 176 -7.24 -27.59 14.60
C SER A 176 -8.42 -27.30 15.53
N LYS A 177 -8.42 -27.92 16.72
CA LYS A 177 -9.41 -27.62 17.78
C LYS A 177 -9.40 -26.16 18.24
N TYR A 178 -8.34 -25.41 17.93
CA TYR A 178 -8.17 -24.02 18.32
C TYR A 178 -8.56 -23.01 17.23
N GLY A 179 -8.87 -23.47 16.01
CA GLY A 179 -9.35 -22.62 14.91
C GLY A 179 -8.75 -22.96 13.55
N GLU A 180 -9.11 -22.14 12.55
CA GLU A 180 -8.60 -22.23 11.18
C GLU A 180 -7.39 -21.30 10.97
N SER A 181 -6.42 -21.76 10.18
CA SER A 181 -5.27 -20.98 9.76
C SER A 181 -5.67 -19.90 8.74
N LYS A 182 -4.71 -19.03 8.42
CA LYS A 182 -4.85 -18.19 7.21
C LYS A 182 -4.91 -19.07 5.96
N PRO A 183 -5.73 -18.72 4.96
CA PRO A 183 -5.80 -19.48 3.72
C PRO A 183 -4.57 -19.24 2.85
N VAL A 184 -4.06 -20.30 2.26
CA VAL A 184 -3.09 -20.24 1.16
C VAL A 184 -3.87 -20.31 -0.15
N VAL A 185 -3.65 -19.33 -1.02
CA VAL A 185 -4.38 -19.18 -2.28
C VAL A 185 -3.52 -19.68 -3.44
N LEU A 186 -4.06 -20.61 -4.22
CA LEU A 186 -3.50 -21.10 -5.47
C LEU A 186 -4.48 -20.78 -6.61
N VAL A 187 -3.95 -20.53 -7.80
CA VAL A 187 -4.78 -20.24 -8.98
C VAL A 187 -4.31 -21.13 -10.12
N GLN A 188 -5.24 -21.84 -10.77
CA GLN A 188 -4.92 -22.75 -11.88
C GLN A 188 -5.96 -22.65 -12.98
N TYR A 189 -5.48 -22.62 -14.22
CA TYR A 189 -6.32 -22.76 -15.40
C TYR A 189 -6.49 -24.23 -15.74
N THR A 190 -7.74 -24.64 -15.96
CA THR A 190 -8.10 -25.96 -16.49
C THR A 190 -8.32 -25.81 -17.98
N GLY A 191 -7.60 -26.58 -18.80
CA GLY A 191 -7.54 -26.45 -20.25
C GLY A 191 -8.05 -27.69 -20.97
#